data_AF-A0A6H1NHR3-F1
#
_entry.id   AF-A0A6H1NHR3-F1
#
_cell.length_a   1.000
_cell.length_b   1.000
_cell.length_c   1.000
_cell.angle_alpha   90.00
_cell.angle_beta   90.00
_cell.angle_gamma   90.00
#
_symmetry.space_group_name_H-M   'P 1'
#
loop_
_entity.id
_entity.type
_entity.pdbx_description
1 polymer ?
#
loop_
_entity_poly.entity_id
_entity_poly.type
_entity_poly.pdbx_seq_one_letter_code
_entity_poly.pdbx_strand_id
1 'polypeptide(L)'
;MSAYSRIAQVAVHVPTGRGTSGAIEDRLRRHSTGVRVPSGLLRRLYGLQERVVADDGDLPSDLASQAVLQALRQAALEPGDIDLLLFAAVSTDVQEPANAHIVAAKTGLSCPVFDISNACNSVLKAREVADAFIRCGRMTQWPCSAWPAVPVPA
;
A
#
# COMPACT_ATOMS: atom_id res chain seq x y z
N MET A 1 4.42 7.62 17.94
CA MET A 1 3.35 8.41 17.27
C MET A 1 3.55 9.84 17.68
N SER A 2 3.46 10.77 16.74
CA SER A 2 3.66 12.21 16.97
C SER A 2 2.44 12.78 17.68
N ALA A 3 2.59 13.90 18.40
CA ALA A 3 1.44 14.64 18.92
C ALA A 3 0.58 15.27 17.79
N TYR A 4 1.11 15.28 16.55
CA TYR A 4 0.57 15.97 15.39
C TYR A 4 -0.03 15.05 14.32
N SER A 5 0.03 13.72 14.48
CA SER A 5 -0.61 12.81 13.53
C SER A 5 -1.05 11.50 14.19
N ARG A 6 -2.11 10.90 13.67
CA ARG A 6 -2.60 9.58 14.08
C ARG A 6 -3.05 8.78 12.87
N ILE A 7 -3.01 7.46 12.99
CA ILE A 7 -3.63 6.58 12.00
C ILE A 7 -5.14 6.62 12.27
N ALA A 8 -5.91 7.21 11.36
CA ALA A 8 -7.36 7.28 11.47
C ALA A 8 -8.04 5.98 11.06
N GLN A 9 -7.55 5.34 9.98
CA GLN A 9 -8.11 4.12 9.42
C GLN A 9 -7.03 3.28 8.74
N VAL A 10 -7.24 1.96 8.69
CA VAL A 10 -6.46 1.02 7.89
C VAL A 10 -7.41 0.08 7.17
N ALA A 11 -7.21 -0.10 5.87
CA ALA A 11 -7.91 -1.10 5.07
C ALA A 11 -6.91 -1.93 4.27
N VAL A 12 -7.28 -3.17 3.97
CA VAL A 12 -6.45 -4.10 3.21
C VAL A 12 -7.33 -4.76 2.16
N HIS A 13 -6.91 -4.69 0.90
CA HIS A 13 -7.49 -5.46 -0.18
C HIS A 13 -6.51 -6.54 -0.62
N VAL A 14 -7.02 -7.74 -0.85
CA VAL A 14 -6.23 -8.93 -1.16
C VAL A 14 -6.91 -9.66 -2.31
N PRO A 15 -6.22 -9.96 -3.43
CA PRO A 15 -6.81 -10.70 -4.52
C PRO A 15 -7.11 -12.15 -4.10
N THR A 16 -7.93 -12.85 -4.90
CA THR A 16 -8.45 -14.18 -4.55
C THR A 16 -7.51 -15.32 -4.93
N GLY A 17 -6.58 -15.10 -5.86
CA GLY A 17 -5.61 -16.11 -6.30
C GLY A 17 -4.78 -16.66 -5.13
N ARG A 18 -4.51 -17.97 -5.18
CA ARG A 18 -3.79 -18.70 -4.13
C ARG A 18 -2.72 -19.60 -4.73
N GLY A 19 -1.57 -19.67 -4.07
CA GLY A 19 -0.45 -20.53 -4.44
C GLY A 19 0.11 -21.25 -3.23
N THR A 20 0.04 -22.58 -3.24
CA THR A 20 0.60 -23.39 -2.16
C THR A 20 2.11 -23.58 -2.33
N SER A 21 2.81 -23.78 -1.22
CA SER A 21 4.23 -24.14 -1.20
C SER A 21 4.53 -25.37 -2.06
N GLY A 22 3.69 -26.41 -1.98
CA GLY A 22 3.83 -27.61 -2.81
C GLY A 22 3.76 -27.30 -4.31
N ALA A 23 2.78 -26.50 -4.74
CA ALA A 23 2.65 -26.10 -6.15
C ALA A 23 3.85 -25.28 -6.64
N ILE A 24 4.43 -24.43 -5.78
CA ILE A 24 5.65 -23.67 -6.10
C ILE A 24 6.84 -24.62 -6.24
N GLU A 25 7.02 -25.57 -5.32
CA GLU A 25 8.08 -26.59 -5.40
C GLU A 25 7.94 -27.47 -6.65
N ASP A 26 6.70 -27.88 -7.00
CA ASP A 26 6.42 -28.62 -8.23
C ASP A 26 6.76 -27.80 -9.49
N ARG A 27 6.47 -26.49 -9.47
CA ARG A 27 6.87 -25.58 -10.54
C ARG A 27 8.40 -25.47 -10.64
N LEU A 28 9.11 -25.36 -9.51
CA LEU A 28 10.56 -25.30 -9.49
C LEU A 28 11.18 -26.59 -10.05
N ARG A 29 10.69 -27.77 -9.63
CA ARG A 29 11.17 -29.07 -10.18
C ARG A 29 11.00 -29.16 -11.68
N ARG A 30 9.89 -28.66 -12.23
CA ARG A 30 9.64 -28.66 -13.68
C ARG A 30 10.60 -27.77 -14.47
N HIS A 31 11.04 -26.65 -13.91
CA HIS A 31 11.83 -25.65 -14.64
C HIS A 31 13.32 -25.62 -14.27
N SER A 32 13.74 -26.34 -13.22
CA SER A 32 15.12 -26.36 -12.72
C SER A 32 15.76 -27.75 -12.89
N THR A 33 16.00 -28.15 -14.14
CA THR A 33 16.47 -29.51 -14.51
C THR A 33 17.83 -29.93 -13.93
N GLY A 34 18.63 -28.98 -13.41
CA GLY A 34 19.90 -29.25 -12.74
C GLY A 34 19.88 -29.14 -11.21
N VAL A 35 18.73 -28.82 -10.60
CA VAL A 35 18.64 -28.57 -9.15
C VAL A 35 17.62 -29.51 -8.52
N ARG A 36 18.07 -30.30 -7.55
CA ARG A 36 17.15 -31.11 -6.74
C ARG A 36 16.39 -30.21 -5.76
N VAL A 37 15.07 -30.13 -5.91
CA VAL A 37 14.19 -29.41 -4.98
C VAL A 37 13.47 -30.41 -4.05
N PRO A 38 13.87 -30.52 -2.77
CA PRO A 38 13.20 -31.40 -1.81
C PRO A 38 11.75 -31.00 -1.57
N SER A 39 10.89 -31.96 -1.25
CA SER A 39 9.51 -31.69 -0.84
C SER A 39 9.46 -31.06 0.56
N GLY A 40 8.65 -30.02 0.71
CA GLY A 40 8.47 -29.27 1.96
C GLY A 40 9.62 -28.34 2.31
N LEU A 41 10.52 -28.06 1.36
CA LEU A 41 11.63 -27.12 1.52
C LEU A 41 11.12 -25.73 1.94
N LEU A 42 10.12 -25.20 1.23
CA LEU A 42 9.61 -23.85 1.45
C LEU A 42 8.95 -23.71 2.82
N ARG A 43 8.19 -24.73 3.22
CA ARG A 43 7.57 -24.77 4.55
C ARG A 43 8.61 -24.85 5.66
N ARG A 44 9.66 -25.68 5.49
CA ARG A 44 10.69 -25.90 6.53
C ARG A 44 11.60 -24.69 6.73
N LEU A 45 12.01 -24.02 5.65
CA LEU A 45 12.96 -22.91 5.73
C LEU A 45 12.29 -21.56 5.94
N TYR A 46 11.11 -21.34 5.36
CA TYR A 46 10.47 -20.03 5.34
C TYR A 46 9.09 -20.01 6.02
N GLY A 47 8.61 -21.14 6.54
CA GLY A 47 7.25 -21.24 7.09
C GLY A 47 6.15 -21.07 6.05
N LEU A 48 6.47 -21.04 4.76
CA LEU A 48 5.52 -20.77 3.69
C LEU A 48 4.60 -21.98 3.49
N GLN A 49 3.31 -21.82 3.79
CA GLN A 49 2.29 -22.82 3.49
C GLN A 49 1.53 -22.47 2.22
N GLU A 50 1.03 -21.24 2.17
CA GLU A 50 0.26 -20.67 1.07
C GLU A 50 0.58 -19.17 0.97
N ARG A 51 0.48 -18.63 -0.25
CA ARG A 51 0.51 -17.20 -0.49
C ARG A 51 -0.63 -16.77 -1.40
N VAL A 52 -0.95 -15.49 -1.32
CA VAL A 52 -1.81 -14.81 -2.28
C VAL A 52 -1.04 -14.58 -3.58
N VAL A 53 -1.71 -14.78 -4.71
CA VAL A 53 -1.17 -14.51 -6.05
C VAL A 53 -2.16 -13.60 -6.76
N ALA A 54 -1.65 -12.51 -7.32
CA ALA A 54 -2.41 -11.61 -8.19
C ALA A 54 -2.58 -12.29 -9.57
N ASP A 55 -3.75 -12.16 -10.18
CA ASP A 55 -3.98 -12.60 -11.55
C ASP A 55 -3.45 -11.56 -12.55
N ASP A 56 -3.36 -11.88 -13.84
CA ASP A 56 -2.77 -10.99 -14.85
C ASP A 56 -3.49 -9.62 -14.96
N GLY A 57 -4.74 -9.54 -14.52
CA GLY A 57 -5.52 -8.29 -14.47
C GLY A 57 -5.38 -7.48 -13.17
N ASP A 58 -4.76 -8.03 -12.13
CA ASP A 58 -4.62 -7.39 -10.82
C ASP A 58 -3.35 -6.51 -10.79
N LEU A 59 -3.45 -5.30 -11.35
CA LEU A 59 -2.33 -4.36 -11.29
C LEU A 59 -2.14 -3.78 -9.88
N PRO A 60 -0.91 -3.37 -9.51
CA PRO A 60 -0.65 -2.73 -8.22
C PRO A 60 -1.59 -1.56 -7.92
N SER A 61 -1.89 -0.71 -8.90
CA SER A 61 -2.82 0.41 -8.73
C SER A 61 -4.27 -0.06 -8.52
N ASP A 62 -4.71 -1.17 -9.11
CA ASP A 62 -6.05 -1.73 -8.88
C ASP A 62 -6.21 -2.18 -7.43
N LEU A 63 -5.24 -2.97 -6.95
CA LEU A 63 -5.24 -3.47 -5.57
C LEU A 63 -5.20 -2.32 -4.56
N ALA A 64 -4.38 -1.30 -4.82
CA ALA A 64 -4.32 -0.11 -3.99
C ALA A 64 -5.63 0.70 -4.03
N SER A 65 -6.24 0.86 -5.22
CA SER A 65 -7.51 1.61 -5.37
C SER A 65 -8.64 0.94 -4.60
N GLN A 66 -8.73 -0.39 -4.61
CA GLN A 66 -9.71 -1.13 -3.83
C GLN A 66 -9.50 -0.93 -2.31
N ALA A 67 -8.25 -0.92 -1.85
CA ALA A 67 -7.94 -0.65 -0.44
C ALA A 67 -8.30 0.80 -0.05
N VAL A 68 -8.03 1.79 -0.91
CA VAL A 68 -8.39 3.20 -0.70
C VAL A 68 -9.91 3.37 -0.60
N LEU A 69 -10.67 2.82 -1.55
CA LEU A 69 -12.14 2.88 -1.53
C LEU A 69 -12.73 2.19 -0.30
N GLN A 70 -12.10 1.12 0.19
CA GLN A 70 -12.51 0.47 1.44
C GLN A 70 -12.18 1.34 2.66
N ALA A 71 -11.02 1.98 2.71
CA ALA A 71 -10.64 2.88 3.80
C ALA A 71 -11.58 4.08 3.88
N LEU A 72 -11.88 4.74 2.75
CA LEU A 72 -12.82 5.86 2.68
C LEU A 72 -14.21 5.46 3.20
N ARG A 73 -14.75 4.34 2.71
CA ARG A 73 -16.05 3.81 3.18
C ARG A 73 -16.06 3.52 4.68
N GLN A 74 -15.02 2.89 5.21
CA GLN A 74 -14.93 2.54 6.63
C GLN A 74 -14.76 3.77 7.53
N ALA A 75 -14.11 4.81 7.03
CA ALA A 75 -13.92 6.08 7.72
C ALA A 75 -15.10 7.05 7.54
N ALA A 76 -16.08 6.71 6.71
CA ALA A 76 -17.18 7.60 6.28
C ALA A 76 -16.65 8.94 5.72
N LEU A 77 -15.65 8.84 4.83
CA LEU A 77 -15.03 9.97 4.14
C LEU A 77 -15.32 9.91 2.64
N GLU A 78 -15.43 11.07 2.01
CA GLU A 78 -15.50 11.25 0.58
C GLU A 78 -14.09 11.47 -0.01
N PRO A 79 -13.86 11.19 -1.31
CA PRO A 79 -12.55 11.41 -1.94
C PRO A 79 -12.01 12.84 -1.80
N GLY A 80 -12.89 13.84 -1.70
CA GLY A 80 -12.54 15.24 -1.50
C GLY A 80 -12.02 15.58 -0.10
N ASP A 81 -12.17 14.68 0.87
CA ASP A 81 -11.68 14.88 2.26
C ASP A 81 -10.19 14.54 2.42
N ILE A 82 -9.54 14.02 1.38
CA ILE A 82 -8.14 13.61 1.43
C ILE A 82 -7.25 14.69 0.81
N ASP A 83 -6.27 15.17 1.58
CA ASP A 83 -5.37 16.25 1.15
C ASP A 83 -4.11 15.76 0.39
N LEU A 84 -3.77 14.48 0.51
CA LEU A 84 -2.58 13.89 -0.13
C LEU A 84 -2.71 12.38 -0.27
N LEU A 85 -2.31 11.87 -1.43
CA LEU A 85 -2.12 10.44 -1.66
C LEU A 85 -0.63 10.12 -1.85
N LEU A 86 -0.12 9.22 -1.01
CA LEU A 86 1.22 8.65 -1.13
C LEU A 86 1.11 7.18 -1.55
N PHE A 87 1.60 6.84 -2.74
CA PHE A 87 1.68 5.45 -3.17
C PHE A 87 3.03 4.86 -2.73
N ALA A 88 2.99 3.90 -1.82
CA ALA A 88 4.18 3.36 -1.16
C ALA A 88 4.34 1.86 -1.43
N ALA A 89 4.87 1.52 -2.61
CA ALA A 89 5.07 0.14 -3.03
C ALA A 89 6.38 -0.05 -3.82
N VAL A 90 6.76 -1.31 -4.04
CA VAL A 90 7.88 -1.70 -4.92
C VAL A 90 7.40 -1.97 -6.34
N SER A 91 6.22 -2.59 -6.46
CA SER A 91 5.60 -2.87 -7.75
C SER A 91 4.91 -1.63 -8.29
N THR A 92 5.13 -1.36 -9.57
CA THR A 92 4.47 -0.27 -10.31
C THR A 92 3.72 -0.85 -11.51
N ASP A 93 2.74 -0.10 -12.00
CA ASP A 93 1.97 -0.49 -13.19
C ASP A 93 2.78 -0.17 -14.45
N VAL A 94 3.33 1.05 -14.47
CA VAL A 94 4.16 1.61 -15.54
C VAL A 94 5.33 2.36 -14.90
N GLN A 95 6.31 2.77 -15.71
CA GLN A 95 7.41 3.59 -15.20
C GLN A 95 6.95 5.04 -14.96
N GLU A 96 6.17 5.58 -15.88
CA GLU A 96 5.58 6.91 -15.80
C GLU A 96 4.18 6.88 -16.43
N PRO A 97 3.19 7.60 -15.87
CA PRO A 97 3.26 8.48 -14.69
C PRO A 97 3.41 7.70 -13.37
N ALA A 98 3.56 8.43 -12.26
CA ALA A 98 3.55 7.83 -10.92
C ALA A 98 2.26 7.02 -10.67
N ASN A 99 2.37 5.89 -10.00
CA ASN A 99 1.24 5.00 -9.71
C ASN A 99 0.15 5.70 -8.88
N ALA A 100 0.55 6.67 -8.03
CA ALA A 100 -0.39 7.48 -7.28
C ALA A 100 -1.37 8.27 -8.18
N HIS A 101 -0.97 8.69 -9.38
CA HIS A 101 -1.89 9.34 -10.34
C HIS A 101 -2.98 8.37 -10.83
N ILE A 102 -2.60 7.12 -11.11
CA ILE A 102 -3.52 6.08 -11.57
C ILE A 102 -4.51 5.76 -10.46
N VAL A 103 -4.03 5.59 -9.22
CA VAL A 103 -4.89 5.35 -8.05
C VAL A 103 -5.84 6.53 -7.84
N ALA A 104 -5.36 7.77 -7.91
CA ALA A 104 -6.22 8.93 -7.72
C ALA A 104 -7.33 9.01 -8.77
N ALA A 105 -7.01 8.77 -10.04
CA ALA A 105 -7.99 8.71 -11.11
C ALA A 105 -9.05 7.61 -10.89
N LYS A 106 -8.64 6.41 -10.45
CA LYS A 106 -9.53 5.27 -10.18
C LYS A 106 -10.44 5.47 -8.96
N THR A 107 -10.08 6.36 -8.04
CA THR A 107 -10.76 6.53 -6.74
C THR A 107 -11.48 7.87 -6.61
N GLY A 108 -11.35 8.75 -7.61
CA GLY A 108 -11.97 10.08 -7.59
C GLY A 108 -11.24 11.11 -6.72
N LEU A 109 -10.02 10.79 -6.27
CA LEU A 109 -9.16 11.72 -5.54
C LEU A 109 -8.65 12.83 -6.47
N SER A 110 -8.68 14.07 -6.00
CA SER A 110 -8.21 15.26 -6.73
C SER A 110 -7.04 15.96 -6.04
N CYS A 111 -6.51 15.37 -4.98
CA CYS A 111 -5.40 15.92 -4.20
C CYS A 111 -4.05 15.79 -4.91
N PRO A 112 -3.01 16.52 -4.45
CA PRO A 112 -1.63 16.21 -4.82
C PRO A 112 -1.28 14.74 -4.56
N VAL A 113 -0.45 14.17 -5.44
CA VAL A 113 -0.05 12.77 -5.36
C VAL A 113 1.41 12.58 -5.75
N PHE A 114 2.07 11.57 -5.17
CA PHE A 114 3.38 11.09 -5.63
C PHE A 114 3.72 9.72 -5.02
N ASP A 115 4.70 9.05 -5.61
CA ASP A 115 5.18 7.73 -5.18
C ASP A 115 6.36 7.85 -4.21
N ILE A 116 6.44 6.90 -3.26
CA ILE A 116 7.57 6.75 -2.34
C ILE A 116 8.10 5.31 -2.45
N SER A 117 9.33 5.17 -2.94
CA SER A 117 9.99 3.87 -3.09
C SER A 117 11.20 3.74 -2.17
N ASN A 118 11.12 2.80 -1.22
CA ASN A 118 12.21 2.36 -0.35
C ASN A 118 12.01 0.88 0.04
N ALA A 119 11.79 0.00 -0.96
CA ALA A 119 11.58 -1.43 -0.77
C ALA A 119 10.48 -1.74 0.28
N CYS A 120 10.74 -2.68 1.20
CA CYS A 120 9.83 -3.02 2.30
C CYS A 120 9.64 -1.89 3.33
N ASN A 121 10.41 -0.80 3.25
CA ASN A 121 10.36 0.34 4.16
C ASN A 121 9.50 1.50 3.60
N SER A 122 8.95 1.38 2.38
CA SER A 122 8.18 2.45 1.72
C SER A 122 7.04 2.99 2.59
N VAL A 123 6.26 2.12 3.23
CA VAL A 123 5.10 2.53 4.07
C VAL A 123 5.56 3.35 5.29
N LEU A 124 6.69 2.97 5.90
CA LEU A 124 7.24 3.70 7.04
C LEU A 124 7.76 5.07 6.61
N LYS A 125 8.44 5.17 5.47
CA LYS A 125 8.84 6.46 4.88
C LYS A 125 7.65 7.32 4.50
N ALA A 126 6.62 6.74 3.88
CA ALA A 126 5.41 7.47 3.53
C ALA A 126 4.72 8.06 4.76
N ARG A 127 4.68 7.32 5.86
CA ARG A 127 4.13 7.82 7.12
C ARG A 127 4.95 8.98 7.71
N GLU A 128 6.27 8.92 7.66
CA GLU A 128 7.12 10.03 8.12
C GLU A 128 6.95 11.28 7.25
N VAL A 129 6.86 11.11 5.94
CA VAL A 129 6.58 12.20 4.99
C VAL A 129 5.21 12.82 5.28
N ALA A 130 4.16 12.00 5.44
CA ALA A 130 2.83 12.48 5.79
C ALA A 130 2.82 13.26 7.12
N ASP A 131 3.49 12.78 8.17
CA ASP A 131 3.62 13.51 9.45
C ASP A 131 4.31 14.85 9.26
N ALA A 132 5.39 14.92 8.46
CA ALA A 132 6.08 16.17 8.17
C ALA A 132 5.18 17.19 7.45
N PHE A 133 4.36 16.73 6.51
CA PHE A 133 3.39 17.60 5.83
C PHE A 133 2.27 18.10 6.76
N ILE A 134 1.74 17.24 7.63
CA ILE A 134 0.75 17.64 8.63
C ILE A 134 1.35 18.65 9.62
N ARG A 135 2.59 18.43 10.08
CA ARG A 135 3.29 19.31 11.01
C ARG A 135 3.60 20.69 10.45
N CYS A 136 3.86 20.80 9.16
CA CYS A 136 4.10 22.11 8.53
C CYS A 136 2.81 22.83 8.11
N GLY A 137 1.63 22.32 8.48
CA GLY A 137 0.33 22.95 8.19
C GLY A 137 -0.04 22.92 6.71
N ARG A 138 0.59 22.05 5.91
CA ARG A 138 0.29 21.91 4.48
C ARG A 138 -0.92 21.01 4.20
N MET A 139 -1.44 20.33 5.22
CA MET A 139 -2.58 19.42 5.14
C MET A 139 -3.54 19.67 6.30
N THR A 140 -4.81 19.40 6.07
CA THR A 140 -5.87 19.64 7.02
C THR A 140 -5.88 18.54 8.08
N GLN A 141 -6.00 18.92 9.35
CA GLN A 141 -6.12 17.98 10.46
C GLN A 141 -7.59 17.58 10.62
N TRP A 142 -7.94 16.35 10.22
CA TRP A 142 -9.31 15.83 10.36
C TRP A 142 -9.52 15.07 11.69
N PRO A 143 -10.65 15.26 12.41
CA PRO A 143 -11.72 16.23 12.19
C PRO A 143 -11.35 17.63 12.72
N CYS A 144 -11.62 18.64 11.90
CA CYS A 144 -11.25 20.05 12.10
C CYS A 144 -11.80 20.66 13.42
N SER A 145 -12.81 20.03 14.04
CA SER A 145 -13.44 20.50 15.29
C SER A 145 -12.80 19.97 16.58
N ALA A 146 -11.90 18.98 16.52
CA ALA A 146 -11.38 18.31 17.71
C ALA A 146 -9.91 18.62 18.02
N TRP A 147 -9.21 19.35 17.14
CA TRP A 147 -7.78 19.62 17.33
C TRP A 147 -7.51 21.10 17.62
N PRO A 148 -6.79 21.42 18.71
CA PRO A 148 -6.27 22.77 18.91
C PRO A 148 -5.31 23.08 17.77
N ALA A 149 -5.45 24.26 17.17
CA ALA A 149 -4.49 24.77 16.19
C ALA A 149 -3.08 24.67 16.79
N VAL A 150 -2.29 23.70 16.32
CA VAL A 150 -0.94 23.53 16.85
C VAL A 150 -0.06 24.56 16.14
N PRO A 151 0.62 25.46 16.86
CA PRO A 151 1.48 26.46 16.24
C PRO A 151 2.54 25.76 15.40
N VAL A 152 2.57 26.08 14.10
CA VAL A 152 3.63 25.66 13.20
C VAL A 152 4.91 26.36 13.70
N PRO A 153 5.95 25.62 14.14
CA PRO A 153 7.20 26.25 14.52
C PRO A 153 7.77 27.01 13.30
N ALA A 154 8.17 28.26 13.53
CA ALA A 154 8.77 29.13 12.52
C ALA A 154 10.07 28.55 11.93
#